data_AF-A0A416JPT4-F1
#
_entry.id   AF-A0A416JPT4-F1
#
_cell.length_a   1.000
_cell.length_b   1.000
_cell.length_c   1.000
_cell.angle_alpha   90.00
_cell.angle_beta   90.00
_cell.angle_gamma   90.00
#
_symmetry.space_group_name_H-M   'P 1'
#
loop_
_entity.id
_entity.type
_entity.pdbx_description
1 polymer ?
#
loop_
_entity_poly.entity_id
_entity_poly.type
_entity_poly.pdbx_seq_one_letter_code
_entity_poly.pdbx_strand_id
1 'polypeptide(L)'
;MAYGGSKSAGIGVNTIVNDTAVRAELGDNTNVTVNNGDVRISADGDLNLVSVLVAASVSSTKTGSTSGTQAAGEGVVNIFINDNKAIAKAGNAVVINARNGNVTVKAASKIGYTGIVGGLAKSGGHGIGASVSVLVVNNEILAQTGNGVTITAGQKIHVDADSKETIVAVVVNGAAATGANSGVAVAVSPSVNVIKGSTQAIAGTGSYTANSMDVTADSTTKIVILSGGAAVSTGKAGVGGSVQVDVFLKKVKARIEDGTADAYAVILAPDGLTVRANSKEDSYLFVIGLGGGRSAAVSGSIAVVVINNEVEAKIGNYAKVGSENSVVM
;
A
#
# COMPACT_ATOMS: atom_id res chain seq x y z
N MET A 1 -10.23 14.06 24.76
CA MET A 1 -9.49 14.80 25.81
C MET A 1 -10.09 14.41 27.15
N ALA A 2 -9.28 13.87 28.07
CA ALA A 2 -9.73 13.50 29.41
C ALA A 2 -9.01 14.34 30.47
N TYR A 3 -9.78 14.96 31.34
CA TYR A 3 -9.28 15.69 32.51
C TYR A 3 -9.85 15.03 33.76
N GLY A 4 -8.98 14.69 34.70
CA GLY A 4 -9.39 14.18 35.99
C GLY A 4 -8.53 14.78 37.09
N GLY A 5 -8.99 14.68 38.34
CA GLY A 5 -8.20 15.08 39.50
C GLY A 5 -6.94 14.21 39.62
N SER A 6 -6.93 13.27 40.56
CA SER A 6 -5.75 12.41 40.76
C SER A 6 -5.48 11.43 39.60
N LYS A 7 -6.47 11.12 38.75
CA LYS A 7 -6.29 10.14 37.66
C LYS A 7 -7.06 10.57 36.40
N SER A 8 -6.48 10.36 35.23
CA SER A 8 -7.12 10.63 33.94
C SER A 8 -6.69 9.60 32.89
N ALA A 9 -7.60 9.18 32.02
CA ALA A 9 -7.30 8.30 30.91
C ALA A 9 -7.94 8.84 29.62
N GLY A 10 -7.13 9.06 28.59
CA GLY A 10 -7.58 9.46 27.25
C GLY A 10 -7.34 8.34 26.27
N ILE A 11 -8.40 7.83 25.64
CA ILE A 11 -8.28 6.73 24.69
C ILE A 11 -8.89 7.16 23.35
N GLY A 12 -8.19 6.85 22.27
CA GLY A 12 -8.69 6.97 20.91
C GLY A 12 -8.51 5.65 20.18
N VAL A 13 -9.55 5.16 19.53
CA VAL A 13 -9.45 3.99 18.64
C VAL A 13 -10.11 4.34 17.33
N ASN A 14 -9.39 4.10 16.23
CA ASN A 14 -9.93 4.20 14.89
C ASN A 14 -9.56 2.93 14.13
N THR A 15 -10.57 2.29 13.55
CA THR A 15 -10.39 1.12 12.70
C THR A 15 -11.12 1.40 11.40
N ILE A 16 -10.38 1.43 10.31
CA ILE A 16 -10.93 1.62 8.98
C ILE A 16 -10.59 0.36 8.19
N VAL A 17 -11.64 -0.32 7.73
CA VAL A 17 -11.54 -1.45 6.80
C VAL A 17 -12.16 -0.99 5.50
N ASN A 18 -11.37 -1.04 4.43
CA ASN A 18 -11.83 -0.76 3.09
C ASN A 18 -11.60 -1.99 2.21
N ASP A 19 -12.70 -2.57 1.74
CA ASP A 19 -12.70 -3.62 0.73
C ASP A 19 -13.31 -3.05 -0.56
N THR A 20 -12.49 -2.88 -1.59
CA THR A 20 -12.93 -2.34 -2.87
C THR A 20 -12.61 -3.31 -3.99
N ALA A 21 -13.60 -3.58 -4.84
CA ALA A 21 -13.40 -4.37 -6.05
C ALA A 21 -14.00 -3.64 -7.27
N VAL A 22 -13.16 -3.34 -8.25
CA VAL A 22 -13.54 -2.81 -9.56
C VAL A 22 -13.24 -3.84 -10.62
N ARG A 23 -14.23 -4.16 -11.45
CA ARG A 23 -14.13 -5.21 -12.47
C ARG A 23 -14.70 -4.72 -13.80
N ALA A 24 -13.94 -4.94 -14.87
CA ALA A 24 -14.37 -4.74 -16.24
C ALA A 24 -14.05 -6.01 -17.04
N GLU A 25 -15.04 -6.57 -17.72
CA GLU A 25 -14.88 -7.86 -18.39
C GLU A 25 -15.63 -7.90 -19.72
N LEU A 26 -14.96 -8.38 -20.77
CA LEU A 26 -15.65 -9.01 -21.91
C LEU A 26 -15.72 -10.50 -21.62
N GLY A 27 -16.92 -11.07 -21.61
CA GLY A 27 -17.11 -12.49 -21.37
C GLY A 27 -16.51 -13.36 -22.48
N ASP A 28 -16.43 -14.65 -22.23
CA ASP A 28 -15.93 -15.62 -23.19
C ASP A 28 -16.74 -15.62 -24.50
N ASN A 29 -16.09 -15.91 -25.62
CA ASN A 29 -16.69 -15.96 -26.97
C ASN A 29 -17.34 -14.64 -27.43
N THR A 30 -17.01 -13.52 -26.81
CA THR A 30 -17.54 -12.21 -27.20
C THR A 30 -16.88 -11.73 -28.50
N ASN A 31 -17.68 -11.18 -29.40
CA ASN A 31 -17.20 -10.51 -30.62
C ASN A 31 -17.46 -9.00 -30.54
N VAL A 32 -16.41 -8.21 -30.67
CA VAL A 32 -16.46 -6.74 -30.69
C VAL A 32 -15.84 -6.25 -31.99
N THR A 33 -16.61 -5.52 -32.79
CA THR A 33 -16.12 -4.88 -34.02
C THR A 33 -16.35 -3.38 -33.95
N VAL A 34 -15.29 -2.61 -34.16
CA VAL A 34 -15.32 -1.14 -34.18
C VAL A 34 -14.68 -0.65 -35.49
N ASN A 35 -15.45 0.08 -36.30
CA ASN A 35 -14.99 0.59 -37.59
C ASN A 35 -14.05 1.80 -37.43
N ASN A 36 -14.36 2.68 -36.48
CA ASN A 36 -13.56 3.86 -36.14
C ASN A 36 -13.56 4.03 -34.61
N GLY A 37 -12.38 4.01 -33.99
CA GLY A 37 -12.21 4.20 -32.56
C GLY A 37 -11.51 3.04 -31.85
N ASP A 38 -11.32 3.21 -30.54
CA ASP A 38 -10.60 2.28 -29.68
C ASP A 38 -11.57 1.30 -28.99
N VAL A 39 -11.05 0.14 -28.60
CA VAL A 39 -11.69 -0.76 -27.63
C VAL A 39 -10.92 -0.68 -26.32
N ARG A 40 -11.60 -0.26 -25.24
CA ARG A 40 -11.04 -0.13 -23.89
C ARG A 40 -11.81 -0.97 -22.89
N ILE A 41 -11.10 -1.88 -22.22
CA ILE A 41 -11.57 -2.66 -21.08
C ILE A 41 -10.75 -2.19 -19.90
N SER A 42 -11.34 -1.36 -19.04
CA SER A 42 -10.59 -0.66 -17.99
C SER A 42 -11.26 -0.81 -16.64
N ALA A 43 -10.48 -1.21 -15.64
CA ALA A 43 -10.86 -1.17 -14.24
C ALA A 43 -9.88 -0.24 -13.51
N ASP A 44 -10.40 0.85 -12.95
CA ASP A 44 -9.62 1.85 -12.22
C ASP A 44 -10.19 2.01 -10.82
N GLY A 45 -9.35 1.76 -9.80
CA GLY A 45 -9.67 1.98 -8.41
C GLY A 45 -8.82 3.10 -7.82
N ASP A 46 -9.45 4.07 -7.18
CA ASP A 46 -8.75 5.14 -6.44
C ASP A 46 -9.28 5.20 -5.01
N LEU A 47 -8.37 5.16 -4.05
CA LEU A 47 -8.66 5.40 -2.65
C LEU A 47 -7.71 6.46 -2.12
N ASN A 48 -8.26 7.55 -1.59
CA ASN A 48 -7.49 8.54 -0.84
C ASN A 48 -8.12 8.69 0.55
N LEU A 49 -7.38 8.26 1.57
CA LEU A 49 -7.82 8.30 2.96
C LEU A 49 -6.96 9.23 3.79
N VAL A 50 -7.61 10.05 4.60
CA VAL A 50 -6.98 10.84 5.66
C VAL A 50 -7.57 10.39 7.00
N SER A 51 -6.71 9.93 7.91
CA SER A 51 -7.08 9.55 9.28
C SER A 51 -6.32 10.42 10.26
N VAL A 52 -7.06 11.09 11.16
CA VAL A 52 -6.47 11.88 12.25
C VAL A 52 -7.08 11.40 13.55
N LEU A 53 -6.24 10.86 14.43
CA LEU A 53 -6.64 10.36 15.73
C LEU A 53 -5.69 10.90 16.79
N VAL A 54 -6.25 11.71 17.70
CA VAL A 54 -5.49 12.32 18.79
C VAL A 54 -6.18 12.12 20.12
N ALA A 55 -5.43 11.68 21.13
CA ALA A 55 -5.89 11.66 22.51
C ALA A 55 -4.98 12.48 23.42
N ALA A 56 -5.55 12.98 24.51
CA ALA A 56 -4.73 13.54 25.57
C ALA A 56 -5.40 13.28 26.92
N SER A 57 -4.56 13.13 27.93
CA SER A 57 -4.98 12.98 29.31
C SER A 57 -4.16 13.89 30.21
N VAL A 58 -4.86 14.53 31.14
CA VAL A 58 -4.25 15.42 32.12
C VAL A 58 -4.78 15.08 33.50
N SER A 59 -3.87 14.78 34.42
CA SER A 59 -4.18 14.63 35.84
C SER A 59 -3.45 15.68 36.67
N SER A 60 -4.12 16.19 37.70
CA SER A 60 -3.59 17.22 38.58
C SER A 60 -4.16 17.07 39.99
N THR A 61 -3.41 17.48 41.01
CA THR A 61 -3.94 17.52 42.37
C THR A 61 -5.12 18.49 42.46
N LYS A 62 -6.18 18.07 43.15
CA LYS A 62 -7.08 19.02 43.80
C LYS A 62 -6.25 19.74 44.87
N THR A 63 -6.24 21.07 44.86
CA THR A 63 -5.54 21.89 45.85
C THR A 63 -5.83 21.38 47.27
N GLY A 64 -4.78 20.95 47.99
CA GLY A 64 -4.87 20.53 49.41
C GLY A 64 -4.85 19.03 49.73
N SER A 65 -4.76 18.11 48.76
CA SER A 65 -4.65 16.66 49.05
C SER A 65 -3.25 16.11 48.74
N THR A 66 -2.54 15.61 49.76
CA THR A 66 -1.17 15.10 49.69
C THR A 66 -1.07 13.57 49.53
N SER A 67 -2.18 12.85 49.45
CA SER A 67 -2.21 11.39 49.67
C SER A 67 -2.65 10.51 48.48
N GLY A 68 -2.86 11.08 47.28
CA GLY A 68 -3.26 10.31 46.09
C GLY A 68 -2.15 10.11 45.05
N THR A 69 -1.88 8.88 44.61
CA THR A 69 -0.98 8.60 43.47
C THR A 69 -1.57 9.16 42.18
N GLN A 70 -0.89 10.16 41.61
CA GLN A 70 -1.29 10.85 40.38
C GLN A 70 -0.90 10.06 39.13
N ALA A 71 -1.82 9.91 38.18
CA ALA A 71 -1.56 9.20 36.94
C ALA A 71 -2.39 9.74 35.76
N ALA A 72 -1.72 10.04 34.65
CA ALA A 72 -2.36 10.29 33.37
C ALA A 72 -1.93 9.20 32.39
N GLY A 73 -2.91 8.51 31.83
CA GLY A 73 -2.73 7.48 30.81
C GLY A 73 -3.30 7.96 29.49
N GLU A 74 -2.58 7.78 28.40
CA GLU A 74 -3.10 7.99 27.06
C GLU A 74 -2.81 6.74 26.22
N GLY A 75 -3.74 6.43 25.33
CA GLY A 75 -3.61 5.30 24.41
C GLY A 75 -4.36 5.58 23.12
N VAL A 76 -3.65 5.61 22.01
CA VAL A 76 -4.24 5.76 20.69
C VAL A 76 -3.89 4.55 19.84
N VAL A 77 -4.91 4.00 19.19
CA VAL A 77 -4.76 2.88 18.26
C VAL A 77 -5.44 3.24 16.95
N ASN A 78 -4.66 3.28 15.88
CA ASN A 78 -5.17 3.42 14.52
C ASN A 78 -4.87 2.16 13.73
N ILE A 79 -5.90 1.58 13.13
CA ILE A 79 -5.79 0.41 12.27
C ILE A 79 -6.42 0.77 10.93
N PHE A 80 -5.65 0.65 9.87
CA PHE A 80 -6.16 0.73 8.51
C PHE A 80 -5.86 -0.57 7.79
N ILE A 81 -6.92 -1.21 7.30
CA ILE A 81 -6.85 -2.41 6.48
C ILE A 81 -7.49 -2.09 5.15
N ASN A 82 -6.73 -2.28 4.08
CA ASN A 82 -7.21 -2.16 2.73
C ASN A 82 -6.98 -3.46 1.99
N ASP A 83 -8.06 -3.99 1.43
CA ASP A 83 -8.04 -4.97 0.37
C ASP A 83 -8.60 -4.27 -0.88
N ASN A 84 -7.76 -4.09 -1.91
CA ASN A 84 -8.20 -3.46 -3.15
C ASN A 84 -7.95 -4.37 -4.34
N LYS A 85 -8.97 -4.46 -5.20
CA LYS A 85 -8.96 -5.34 -6.36
C LYS A 85 -9.39 -4.56 -7.60
N ALA A 86 -8.52 -4.52 -8.61
CA ALA A 86 -8.84 -3.99 -9.92
C ALA A 86 -8.59 -5.07 -10.97
N ILE A 87 -9.64 -5.49 -11.67
CA ILE A 87 -9.55 -6.54 -12.69
C ILE A 87 -10.12 -6.05 -14.00
N ALA A 88 -9.30 -6.05 -15.04
CA ALA A 88 -9.72 -5.86 -16.42
C ALA A 88 -9.44 -7.13 -17.23
N LYS A 89 -10.48 -7.70 -17.84
CA LYS A 89 -10.38 -8.98 -18.55
C LYS A 89 -11.04 -8.95 -19.92
N ALA A 90 -10.33 -9.42 -20.94
CA ALA A 90 -10.97 -10.03 -22.09
C ALA A 90 -10.98 -11.55 -21.86
N GLY A 91 -12.16 -12.17 -21.88
CA GLY A 91 -12.33 -13.60 -21.68
C GLY A 91 -11.67 -14.47 -22.76
N ASN A 92 -11.91 -15.76 -22.69
CA ASN A 92 -11.41 -16.74 -23.64
C ASN A 92 -12.16 -16.64 -24.98
N ALA A 93 -11.49 -17.00 -26.07
CA ALA A 93 -12.06 -17.00 -27.41
C ALA A 93 -12.72 -15.67 -27.82
N VAL A 94 -12.30 -14.56 -27.21
CA VAL A 94 -12.78 -13.22 -27.54
C VAL A 94 -12.19 -12.79 -28.88
N VAL A 95 -13.04 -12.20 -29.72
CA VAL A 95 -12.66 -11.58 -31.00
C VAL A 95 -12.84 -10.07 -30.88
N ILE A 96 -11.76 -9.31 -31.06
CA ILE A 96 -11.79 -7.85 -31.08
C ILE A 96 -11.20 -7.38 -32.42
N ASN A 97 -11.97 -6.56 -33.14
CA ASN A 97 -11.56 -6.00 -34.41
C ASN A 97 -11.70 -4.47 -34.39
N ALA A 98 -10.58 -3.78 -34.15
CA ALA A 98 -10.46 -2.33 -34.08
C ALA A 98 -9.45 -1.82 -35.13
N ARG A 99 -9.75 -2.04 -36.42
CA ARG A 99 -8.82 -1.86 -37.57
C ARG A 99 -8.18 -0.48 -37.70
N ASN A 100 -8.77 0.55 -37.10
CA ASN A 100 -8.28 1.93 -37.15
C ASN A 100 -7.87 2.48 -35.77
N GLY A 101 -7.94 1.67 -34.71
CA GLY A 101 -7.78 2.11 -33.33
C GLY A 101 -6.87 1.20 -32.50
N ASN A 102 -6.87 1.47 -31.20
CA ASN A 102 -6.16 0.71 -30.19
C ASN A 102 -7.07 -0.30 -29.51
N VAL A 103 -6.47 -1.38 -29.00
CA VAL A 103 -7.12 -2.28 -28.04
C VAL A 103 -6.37 -2.19 -26.73
N THR A 104 -7.05 -1.81 -25.65
CA THR A 104 -6.45 -1.65 -24.33
C THR A 104 -7.21 -2.45 -23.29
N VAL A 105 -6.50 -3.32 -22.58
CA VAL A 105 -6.96 -3.98 -21.36
C VAL A 105 -6.14 -3.40 -20.21
N LYS A 106 -6.76 -2.60 -19.35
CA LYS A 106 -6.06 -1.87 -18.29
C LYS A 106 -6.68 -2.11 -16.92
N ALA A 107 -5.87 -2.55 -15.98
CA ALA A 107 -6.22 -2.58 -14.57
C ALA A 107 -5.30 -1.61 -13.82
N ALA A 108 -5.88 -0.65 -13.12
CA ALA A 108 -5.13 0.33 -12.35
C ALA A 108 -5.68 0.46 -10.94
N SER A 109 -4.78 0.66 -9.98
CA SER A 109 -5.11 1.01 -8.61
C SER A 109 -4.19 2.09 -8.08
N LYS A 110 -4.79 3.08 -7.43
CA LYS A 110 -4.08 4.09 -6.66
C LYS A 110 -4.59 4.10 -5.23
N ILE A 111 -3.66 4.03 -4.28
CA ILE A 111 -3.95 4.15 -2.85
C ILE A 111 -3.10 5.26 -2.27
N GLY A 112 -3.75 6.29 -1.76
CA GLY A 112 -3.19 7.32 -0.92
C GLY A 112 -3.67 7.15 0.52
N TYR A 113 -2.75 7.05 1.47
CA TYR A 113 -3.04 7.08 2.89
C TYR A 113 -2.24 8.20 3.57
N THR A 114 -2.94 9.06 4.32
CA THR A 114 -2.32 10.01 5.24
C THR A 114 -2.85 9.76 6.65
N GLY A 115 -1.97 9.37 7.56
CA GLY A 115 -2.32 9.08 8.95
C GLY A 115 -1.61 9.99 9.93
N ILE A 116 -2.35 10.62 10.85
CA ILE A 116 -1.78 11.31 12.00
C ILE A 116 -2.36 10.65 13.25
N VAL A 117 -1.47 10.04 14.02
CA VAL A 117 -1.79 9.29 15.22
C VAL A 117 -0.93 9.86 16.32
N GLY A 118 -1.56 10.38 17.38
CA GLY A 118 -0.75 10.75 18.51
C GLY A 118 -1.47 11.09 19.78
N GLY A 119 -0.67 11.28 20.82
CA GLY A 119 -1.25 11.75 22.05
C GLY A 119 -0.28 12.30 23.05
N LEU A 120 -0.86 12.79 24.14
CA LEU A 120 -0.14 13.47 25.20
C LEU A 120 -0.70 13.09 26.57
N ALA A 121 0.13 12.49 27.41
CA ALA A 121 -0.18 12.21 28.80
C ALA A 121 0.62 13.14 29.73
N LYS A 122 -0.07 14.01 30.46
CA LYS A 122 0.55 14.91 31.46
C LYS A 122 0.03 14.64 32.86
N SER A 123 0.95 14.44 33.80
CA SER A 123 0.60 14.11 35.18
C SER A 123 1.52 14.80 36.19
N GLY A 124 0.96 15.16 37.35
CA GLY A 124 1.74 15.52 38.53
C GLY A 124 2.45 14.32 39.19
N GLY A 125 2.18 13.09 38.74
CA GLY A 125 2.84 11.86 39.14
C GLY A 125 3.37 11.11 37.92
N HIS A 126 2.68 10.05 37.48
CA HIS A 126 3.07 9.24 36.33
C HIS A 126 2.33 9.66 35.06
N GLY A 127 3.05 9.95 33.97
CA GLY A 127 2.50 10.21 32.65
C GLY A 127 2.88 9.06 31.71
N ILE A 128 1.89 8.37 31.17
CA ILE A 128 2.13 7.21 30.29
C ILE A 128 1.29 7.41 29.05
N GLY A 129 1.93 7.45 27.89
CA GLY A 129 1.27 7.57 26.60
C GLY A 129 1.79 6.54 25.61
N ALA A 130 0.88 6.02 24.79
CA ALA A 130 1.23 5.10 23.74
C ALA A 130 0.38 5.33 22.48
N SER A 131 1.05 5.44 21.33
CA SER A 131 0.39 5.58 20.03
C SER A 131 0.75 4.41 19.14
N VAL A 132 -0.23 3.67 18.65
CA VAL A 132 0.00 2.53 17.75
C VAL A 132 -0.66 2.82 16.42
N SER A 133 0.06 2.57 15.33
CA SER A 133 -0.52 2.54 13.99
C SER A 133 -0.21 1.23 13.28
N VAL A 134 -1.25 0.58 12.77
CA VAL A 134 -1.13 -0.59 11.91
C VAL A 134 -1.76 -0.25 10.56
N LEU A 135 -0.98 -0.44 9.51
CA LEU A 135 -1.43 -0.29 8.13
C LEU A 135 -1.23 -1.63 7.42
N VAL A 136 -2.29 -2.18 6.88
CA VAL A 136 -2.22 -3.35 6.00
C VAL A 136 -2.84 -2.94 4.68
N VAL A 137 -2.05 -3.03 3.61
CA VAL A 137 -2.50 -2.82 2.24
C VAL A 137 -2.28 -4.10 1.48
N ASN A 138 -3.30 -4.53 0.75
CA ASN A 138 -3.30 -5.78 0.02
C ASN A 138 -3.97 -5.56 -1.34
N ASN A 139 -3.15 -5.52 -2.39
CA ASN A 139 -3.60 -5.15 -3.72
C ASN A 139 -3.59 -6.34 -4.68
N GLU A 140 -4.66 -6.50 -5.46
CA GLU A 140 -4.73 -7.45 -6.57
C GLU A 140 -5.14 -6.73 -7.85
N ILE A 141 -4.17 -6.47 -8.71
CA ILE A 141 -4.32 -5.76 -9.98
C ILE A 141 -4.05 -6.75 -11.10
N LEU A 142 -5.07 -7.01 -11.92
CA LEU A 142 -4.99 -8.00 -13.00
C LEU A 142 -5.56 -7.44 -14.29
N ALA A 143 -4.69 -7.19 -15.26
CA ALA A 143 -5.05 -6.94 -16.64
C ALA A 143 -4.77 -8.21 -17.46
N GLN A 144 -5.78 -8.75 -18.13
CA GLN A 144 -5.63 -10.04 -18.81
C GLN A 144 -6.42 -10.15 -20.10
N THR A 145 -5.82 -10.73 -21.13
CA THR A 145 -6.53 -11.37 -22.24
C THR A 145 -6.56 -12.88 -22.04
N GLY A 146 -7.69 -13.51 -22.34
CA GLY A 146 -7.90 -14.94 -22.21
C GLY A 146 -7.17 -15.73 -23.28
N ASN A 147 -7.41 -17.04 -23.30
CA ASN A 147 -6.83 -17.96 -24.26
C ASN A 147 -7.68 -18.08 -25.53
N GLY A 148 -7.03 -18.39 -26.66
CA GLY A 148 -7.68 -18.50 -27.96
C GLY A 148 -8.26 -17.18 -28.49
N VAL A 149 -7.78 -16.03 -28.01
CA VAL A 149 -8.29 -14.73 -28.46
C VAL A 149 -7.86 -14.42 -29.88
N THR A 150 -8.61 -13.56 -30.57
CA THR A 150 -8.22 -12.94 -31.83
C THR A 150 -8.38 -11.44 -31.70
N ILE A 151 -7.27 -10.72 -31.54
CA ILE A 151 -7.26 -9.28 -31.35
C ILE A 151 -6.55 -8.62 -32.53
N THR A 152 -7.29 -7.84 -33.31
CA THR A 152 -6.77 -7.01 -34.39
C THR A 152 -6.96 -5.53 -34.04
N ALA A 153 -5.86 -4.80 -33.95
CA ALA A 153 -5.83 -3.35 -33.75
C ALA A 153 -5.10 -2.69 -34.91
N GLY A 154 -5.55 -1.52 -35.37
CA GLY A 154 -4.86 -0.75 -36.41
C GLY A 154 -3.57 -0.10 -35.95
N GLN A 155 -3.42 0.09 -34.64
CA GLN A 155 -2.32 0.86 -34.05
C GLN A 155 -1.60 0.05 -32.97
N LYS A 156 -2.19 -0.07 -31.77
CA LYS A 156 -1.53 -0.71 -30.63
C LYS A 156 -2.45 -1.65 -29.86
N ILE A 157 -1.88 -2.76 -29.40
CA ILE A 157 -2.47 -3.60 -28.34
C ILE A 157 -1.72 -3.31 -27.03
N HIS A 158 -2.47 -3.03 -25.96
CA HIS A 158 -1.89 -2.70 -24.67
C HIS A 158 -2.58 -3.46 -23.54
N VAL A 159 -1.83 -4.31 -22.84
CA VAL A 159 -2.27 -5.00 -21.62
C VAL A 159 -1.47 -4.42 -20.46
N ASP A 160 -2.13 -3.62 -19.62
CA ASP A 160 -1.47 -2.73 -18.65
C ASP A 160 -2.01 -2.95 -17.24
N ALA A 161 -1.13 -3.34 -16.30
CA ALA A 161 -1.43 -3.44 -14.88
C ALA A 161 -0.57 -2.43 -14.10
N ASP A 162 -1.20 -1.44 -13.47
CA ASP A 162 -0.53 -0.33 -12.77
C ASP A 162 -0.99 -0.26 -11.31
N SER A 163 -0.07 -0.40 -10.36
CA SER A 163 -0.34 -0.30 -8.93
C SER A 163 0.50 0.80 -8.29
N LYS A 164 -0.15 1.76 -7.65
CA LYS A 164 0.49 2.90 -7.01
C LYS A 164 0.03 3.04 -5.57
N GLU A 165 0.95 2.91 -4.64
CA GLU A 165 0.70 3.15 -3.21
C GLU A 165 1.53 4.35 -2.71
N THR A 166 0.89 5.24 -1.97
CA THR A 166 1.55 6.37 -1.30
C THR A 166 1.06 6.44 0.13
N ILE A 167 1.97 6.25 1.07
CA ILE A 167 1.68 6.24 2.51
C ILE A 167 2.50 7.34 3.18
N VAL A 168 1.80 8.23 3.84
CA VAL A 168 2.39 9.26 4.69
C VAL A 168 1.82 9.08 6.09
N ALA A 169 2.66 8.86 7.09
CA ALA A 169 2.18 8.70 8.45
C ALA A 169 3.03 9.40 9.50
N VAL A 170 2.37 9.93 10.52
CA VAL A 170 2.99 10.49 11.72
C VAL A 170 2.39 9.76 12.92
N VAL A 171 3.20 9.02 13.65
CA VAL A 171 2.80 8.21 14.81
C VAL A 171 3.64 8.65 16.01
N VAL A 172 3.14 9.63 16.76
CA VAL A 172 3.93 10.28 17.81
C VAL A 172 3.23 10.27 19.16
N ASN A 173 4.01 10.27 20.23
CA ASN A 173 3.46 10.32 21.56
C ASN A 173 4.33 11.16 22.49
N GLY A 174 3.68 11.90 23.38
CA GLY A 174 4.30 12.69 24.42
C GLY A 174 3.86 12.24 25.81
N ALA A 175 4.81 12.16 26.74
CA ALA A 175 4.52 11.95 28.15
C ALA A 175 5.28 12.94 29.03
N ALA A 176 4.61 13.47 30.03
CA ALA A 176 5.18 14.40 31.00
C ALA A 176 4.79 14.04 32.43
N ALA A 177 5.80 14.00 33.30
CA ALA A 177 5.66 13.79 34.74
C ALA A 177 6.30 14.96 35.50
N THR A 178 5.49 15.78 36.18
CA THR A 178 5.96 17.03 36.81
C THR A 178 6.20 16.94 38.32
N GLY A 179 5.90 15.80 38.95
CA GLY A 179 6.09 15.61 40.40
C GLY A 179 7.54 15.36 40.79
N ALA A 180 8.07 16.15 41.72
CA ALA A 180 9.50 16.27 42.04
C ALA A 180 10.20 14.99 42.57
N ASN A 181 9.46 13.98 43.07
CA ASN A 181 10.08 12.89 43.84
C ASN A 181 9.76 11.46 43.36
N SER A 182 8.69 11.25 42.59
CA SER A 182 8.25 9.90 42.17
C SER A 182 7.79 9.79 40.72
N GLY A 183 7.75 10.90 39.98
CA GLY A 183 7.16 10.93 38.65
C GLY A 183 7.91 10.07 37.63
N VAL A 184 7.17 9.33 36.81
CA VAL A 184 7.72 8.57 35.69
C VAL A 184 6.95 8.95 34.43
N ALA A 185 7.69 9.29 33.37
CA ALA A 185 7.13 9.56 32.05
C ALA A 185 7.52 8.43 31.10
N VAL A 186 6.54 7.88 30.38
CA VAL A 186 6.77 6.85 29.35
C VAL A 186 5.99 7.21 28.10
N ALA A 187 6.67 7.29 26.96
CA ALA A 187 6.06 7.54 25.66
C ALA A 187 6.61 6.54 24.64
N VAL A 188 5.73 5.74 24.04
CA VAL A 188 6.11 4.76 23.03
C VAL A 188 5.18 4.83 21.82
N SER A 189 5.75 4.74 20.62
CA SER A 189 4.96 4.92 19.39
C SER A 189 5.24 3.88 18.31
N PRO A 190 4.93 2.59 18.52
CA PRO A 190 5.20 1.58 17.50
C PRO A 190 4.28 1.72 16.28
N SER A 191 4.82 1.40 15.12
CA SER A 191 4.09 1.40 13.86
C SER A 191 4.51 0.26 12.96
N VAL A 192 3.51 -0.37 12.34
CA VAL A 192 3.70 -1.50 11.44
C VAL A 192 2.95 -1.24 10.15
N ASN A 193 3.67 -1.29 9.01
CA ASN A 193 3.08 -1.22 7.69
C ASN A 193 3.39 -2.49 6.92
N VAL A 194 2.36 -3.17 6.44
CA VAL A 194 2.48 -4.37 5.61
C VAL A 194 1.81 -4.08 4.28
N ILE A 195 2.61 -4.07 3.21
CA ILE A 195 2.13 -3.84 1.86
C ILE A 195 2.36 -5.10 1.06
N LYS A 196 1.27 -5.79 0.80
CA LYS A 196 1.21 -6.96 -0.05
C LYS A 196 0.58 -6.56 -1.38
N GLY A 197 1.13 -7.05 -2.47
CA GLY A 197 0.62 -6.69 -3.79
C GLY A 197 0.84 -7.77 -4.82
N SER A 198 -0.14 -7.96 -5.68
CA SER A 198 -0.01 -8.69 -6.93
C SER A 198 -0.43 -7.78 -8.07
N THR A 199 0.50 -7.49 -8.98
CA THR A 199 0.26 -6.66 -10.16
C THR A 199 0.63 -7.49 -11.39
N GLN A 200 -0.37 -7.89 -12.16
CA GLN A 200 -0.20 -8.87 -13.22
C GLN A 200 -0.82 -8.38 -14.53
N ALA A 201 0.00 -8.31 -15.57
CA ALA A 201 -0.42 -8.11 -16.95
C ALA A 201 -0.17 -9.41 -17.73
N ILE A 202 -1.23 -9.99 -18.27
CA ILE A 202 -1.20 -11.32 -18.88
C ILE A 202 -1.81 -11.27 -20.27
N ALA A 203 -1.02 -11.63 -21.28
CA ALA A 203 -1.52 -11.92 -22.61
C ALA A 203 -1.68 -13.44 -22.77
N GLY A 204 -2.91 -13.94 -22.89
CA GLY A 204 -3.18 -15.36 -23.13
C GLY A 204 -2.78 -15.84 -24.53
N THR A 205 -3.03 -17.11 -24.83
CA THR A 205 -2.80 -17.68 -26.18
C THR A 205 -3.78 -17.12 -27.22
N GLY A 206 -3.46 -17.26 -28.51
CA GLY A 206 -4.29 -16.72 -29.60
C GLY A 206 -3.52 -15.83 -30.56
N SER A 207 -4.22 -15.05 -31.37
CA SER A 207 -3.64 -14.15 -32.37
C SER A 207 -3.76 -12.70 -31.96
N TYR A 208 -2.65 -11.98 -32.01
CA TYR A 208 -2.54 -10.55 -31.77
C TYR A 208 -1.93 -9.89 -33.01
N THR A 209 -2.65 -8.96 -33.62
CA THR A 209 -2.19 -8.23 -34.80
C THR A 209 -2.36 -6.74 -34.57
N ALA A 210 -1.26 -6.01 -34.56
CA ALA A 210 -1.22 -4.55 -34.42
C ALA A 210 0.11 -4.02 -34.98
N ASN A 211 0.30 -2.70 -35.04
CA ASN A 211 1.63 -2.18 -35.37
C ASN A 211 2.60 -2.44 -34.20
N SER A 212 2.15 -2.21 -32.96
CA SER A 212 2.91 -2.49 -31.74
C SER A 212 2.07 -3.19 -30.67
N MET A 213 2.73 -3.93 -29.77
CA MET A 213 2.09 -4.57 -28.63
C MET A 213 2.91 -4.36 -27.35
N ASP A 214 2.22 -3.99 -26.26
CA ASP A 214 2.82 -3.84 -24.94
C ASP A 214 2.07 -4.66 -23.89
N VAL A 215 2.80 -5.44 -23.11
CA VAL A 215 2.33 -6.13 -21.91
C VAL A 215 3.14 -5.61 -20.72
N THR A 216 2.55 -4.76 -19.90
CA THR A 216 3.25 -4.00 -18.85
C THR A 216 2.63 -4.20 -17.48
N ALA A 217 3.46 -4.53 -16.50
CA ALA A 217 3.10 -4.57 -15.10
C ALA A 217 4.03 -3.66 -14.30
N ASP A 218 3.49 -2.59 -13.73
CA ASP A 218 4.23 -1.58 -12.99
C ASP A 218 3.65 -1.47 -11.56
N SER A 219 4.49 -1.66 -10.55
CA SER A 219 4.14 -1.44 -9.13
C SER A 219 5.08 -0.42 -8.51
N THR A 220 4.53 0.67 -8.00
CA THR A 220 5.30 1.72 -7.32
C THR A 220 4.73 2.01 -5.95
N THR A 221 5.55 1.87 -4.91
CA THR A 221 5.20 2.29 -3.56
C THR A 221 6.11 3.40 -3.07
N LYS A 222 5.51 4.41 -2.44
CA LYS A 222 6.22 5.45 -1.69
C LYS A 222 5.74 5.49 -0.25
N ILE A 223 6.69 5.46 0.68
CA ILE A 223 6.42 5.58 2.11
C ILE A 223 7.24 6.73 2.70
N VAL A 224 6.59 7.57 3.49
CA VAL A 224 7.22 8.57 4.35
C VAL A 224 6.59 8.49 5.74
N ILE A 225 7.33 8.02 6.73
CA ILE A 225 6.79 7.83 8.07
C ILE A 225 7.70 8.41 9.13
N LEU A 226 7.09 9.16 10.04
CA LEU A 226 7.69 9.61 11.29
C LEU A 226 7.01 8.87 12.44
N SER A 227 7.79 8.13 13.22
CA SER A 227 7.32 7.55 14.47
C SER A 227 8.22 7.94 15.64
N GLY A 228 7.62 8.25 16.79
CA GLY A 228 8.44 8.63 17.93
C GLY A 228 7.74 8.80 19.26
N GLY A 229 8.46 8.50 20.32
CA GLY A 229 8.02 8.69 21.70
C GLY A 229 8.93 9.66 22.43
N ALA A 230 8.36 10.72 23.00
CA ALA A 230 9.07 11.71 23.79
C ALA A 230 8.53 11.77 25.22
N ALA A 231 9.37 11.49 26.20
CA ALA A 231 8.99 11.43 27.61
C ALA A 231 9.94 12.25 28.48
N VAL A 232 9.37 13.18 29.26
CA VAL A 232 10.12 14.04 30.18
C VAL A 232 9.57 13.94 31.58
N SER A 233 10.43 13.64 32.56
CA SER A 233 10.09 13.59 33.98
C SER A 233 11.02 14.46 34.82
N THR A 234 10.43 15.34 35.62
CA THR A 234 11.17 16.09 36.65
C THR A 234 11.37 15.28 37.93
N GLY A 235 10.76 14.09 38.03
CA GLY A 235 10.75 13.26 39.24
C GLY A 235 11.85 12.21 39.28
N LYS A 236 11.59 11.08 38.59
CA LYS A 236 12.48 9.92 38.54
C LYS A 236 12.99 9.65 37.13
N ALA A 237 12.15 9.10 36.25
CA ALA A 237 12.60 8.57 34.97
C ALA A 237 11.75 9.05 33.79
N GLY A 238 12.40 9.26 32.66
CA GLY A 238 11.74 9.48 31.37
C GLY A 238 12.20 8.44 30.36
N VAL A 239 11.24 7.74 29.75
CA VAL A 239 11.48 6.68 28.78
C VAL A 239 10.74 6.99 27.48
N GLY A 240 11.48 7.27 26.42
CA GLY A 240 10.91 7.57 25.11
C GLY A 240 11.43 6.64 24.03
N GLY A 241 10.55 6.04 23.25
CA GLY A 241 11.02 5.16 22.19
C GLY A 241 10.01 4.88 21.09
N SER A 242 10.48 4.23 20.04
CA SER A 242 9.66 3.83 18.91
C SER A 242 10.21 2.59 18.20
N VAL A 243 9.32 1.85 17.57
CA VAL A 243 9.64 0.72 16.70
C VAL A 243 8.83 0.90 15.41
N GLN A 244 9.51 1.04 14.29
CA GLN A 244 8.90 1.08 12.96
C GLN A 244 9.24 -0.21 12.22
N VAL A 245 8.22 -0.90 11.70
CA VAL A 245 8.40 -2.08 10.87
C VAL A 245 7.63 -1.91 9.56
N ASP A 246 8.35 -1.94 8.45
CA ASP A 246 7.76 -1.90 7.12
C ASP A 246 8.08 -3.18 6.36
N VAL A 247 7.05 -3.81 5.81
CA VAL A 247 7.16 -5.06 5.06
C VAL A 247 6.53 -4.88 3.70
N PHE A 248 7.32 -5.11 2.65
CA PHE A 248 6.91 -5.09 1.26
C PHE A 248 7.02 -6.49 0.68
N LEU A 249 5.89 -7.02 0.23
CA LEU A 249 5.76 -8.38 -0.30
C LEU A 249 4.98 -8.31 -1.61
N LYS A 250 5.69 -8.17 -2.73
CA LYS A 250 5.04 -7.96 -4.03
C LYS A 250 5.35 -9.04 -5.04
N LYS A 251 4.39 -9.24 -5.94
CA LYS A 251 4.51 -10.06 -7.13
C LYS A 251 4.10 -9.24 -8.34
N VAL A 252 5.07 -8.86 -9.16
CA VAL A 252 4.86 -8.06 -10.37
C VAL A 252 5.19 -8.91 -11.59
N LYS A 253 4.19 -9.22 -12.40
CA LYS A 253 4.35 -10.11 -13.56
C LYS A 253 3.78 -9.51 -14.82
N ALA A 254 4.61 -9.43 -15.85
CA ALA A 254 4.17 -9.18 -17.20
C ALA A 254 4.49 -10.42 -18.03
N ARG A 255 3.48 -11.10 -18.56
CA ARG A 255 3.74 -12.33 -19.31
C ARG A 255 2.83 -12.52 -20.50
N ILE A 256 3.39 -13.11 -21.54
CA ILE A 256 2.64 -13.87 -22.53
C ILE A 256 2.58 -15.31 -22.03
N GLU A 257 1.40 -15.90 -21.96
CA GLU A 257 1.19 -17.24 -21.42
C GLU A 257 1.99 -18.31 -22.20
N ASP A 258 2.39 -19.35 -21.48
CA ASP A 258 2.98 -20.54 -22.10
C ASP A 258 1.93 -21.22 -22.99
N GLY A 259 2.36 -21.64 -24.18
CA GLY A 259 1.56 -22.42 -25.11
C GLY A 259 1.93 -23.90 -25.15
N THR A 260 1.28 -24.60 -26.06
CA THR A 260 1.62 -25.93 -26.56
C THR A 260 1.85 -25.87 -28.06
N ALA A 261 2.17 -27.00 -28.71
CA ALA A 261 2.30 -27.05 -30.17
C ALA A 261 1.02 -26.63 -30.93
N ASP A 262 -0.15 -26.82 -30.31
CA ASP A 262 -1.46 -26.56 -30.95
C ASP A 262 -2.16 -25.30 -30.42
N ALA A 263 -1.72 -24.75 -29.28
CA ALA A 263 -2.34 -23.59 -28.65
C ALA A 263 -1.25 -22.67 -28.09
N TYR A 264 -0.89 -21.63 -28.84
CA TYR A 264 0.16 -20.69 -28.48
C TYR A 264 -0.20 -19.26 -28.90
N ALA A 265 0.56 -18.28 -28.41
CA ALA A 265 0.40 -16.88 -28.81
C ALA A 265 1.11 -16.62 -30.16
N VAL A 266 0.41 -16.03 -31.12
CA VAL A 266 0.96 -15.51 -32.37
C VAL A 266 0.86 -13.99 -32.32
N ILE A 267 1.99 -13.31 -32.27
CA ILE A 267 2.07 -11.86 -32.16
C ILE A 267 2.71 -11.29 -33.42
N LEU A 268 1.92 -10.53 -34.16
CA LEU A 268 2.34 -9.77 -35.32
C LEU A 268 2.35 -8.28 -34.94
N ALA A 269 3.54 -7.75 -34.68
CA ALA A 269 3.77 -6.39 -34.20
C ALA A 269 5.06 -5.82 -34.82
N PRO A 270 5.03 -5.34 -36.08
CA PRO A 270 6.23 -4.93 -36.82
C PRO A 270 6.99 -3.75 -36.20
N ASP A 271 6.31 -2.84 -35.49
CA ASP A 271 6.94 -1.72 -34.78
C ASP A 271 7.54 -2.15 -33.43
N GLY A 272 7.22 -3.37 -32.96
CA GLY A 272 7.83 -3.99 -31.78
C GLY A 272 6.85 -4.56 -30.78
N LEU A 273 7.37 -5.48 -29.95
CA LEU A 273 6.71 -6.07 -28.79
C LEU A 273 7.50 -5.70 -27.52
N THR A 274 6.83 -5.13 -26.53
CA THR A 274 7.38 -4.91 -25.19
C THR A 274 6.69 -5.82 -24.17
N VAL A 275 7.46 -6.58 -23.40
CA VAL A 275 6.99 -7.25 -22.18
C VAL A 275 7.84 -6.76 -21.02
N ARG A 276 7.24 -6.06 -20.06
CA ARG A 276 7.98 -5.40 -18.97
C ARG A 276 7.26 -5.53 -17.64
N ALA A 277 8.00 -5.98 -16.64
CA ALA A 277 7.59 -5.94 -15.24
C ALA A 277 8.56 -5.06 -14.45
N ASN A 278 8.04 -4.20 -13.58
CA ASN A 278 8.86 -3.27 -12.81
C ASN A 278 8.25 -3.04 -11.41
N SER A 279 9.07 -3.16 -10.38
CA SER A 279 8.69 -2.87 -8.99
C SER A 279 9.65 -1.83 -8.42
N LYS A 280 9.09 -0.78 -7.82
CA LYS A 280 9.87 0.28 -7.19
C LYS A 280 9.32 0.61 -5.81
N GLU A 281 10.20 0.66 -4.82
CA GLU A 281 9.91 1.01 -3.44
C GLU A 281 10.82 2.16 -3.00
N ASP A 282 10.21 3.31 -2.70
CA ASP A 282 10.89 4.44 -2.04
C ASP A 282 10.41 4.50 -0.59
N SER A 283 11.30 4.33 0.40
CA SER A 283 10.95 4.37 1.83
C SER A 283 11.82 5.35 2.62
N TYR A 284 11.17 6.28 3.32
CA TYR A 284 11.79 7.26 4.21
C TYR A 284 11.22 7.13 5.62
N LEU A 285 12.05 6.67 6.55
CA LEU A 285 11.65 6.37 7.91
C LEU A 285 12.43 7.21 8.92
N PHE A 286 11.69 7.90 9.77
CA PHE A 286 12.22 8.70 10.86
C PHE A 286 11.71 8.09 12.16
N VAL A 287 12.58 7.43 12.91
CA VAL A 287 12.24 6.76 14.18
C VAL A 287 12.99 7.45 15.31
N ILE A 288 12.25 8.04 16.25
CA ILE A 288 12.83 8.93 17.27
C ILE A 288 12.37 8.53 18.67
N GLY A 289 13.33 8.32 19.58
CA GLY A 289 13.08 8.10 21.00
C GLY A 289 13.75 9.19 21.82
N LEU A 290 13.00 9.89 22.65
CA LEU A 290 13.51 10.94 23.54
C LEU A 290 13.12 10.64 24.98
N GLY A 291 14.10 10.27 25.81
CA GLY A 291 13.93 10.11 27.25
C GLY A 291 14.63 11.25 27.99
N GLY A 292 13.93 11.88 28.92
CA GLY A 292 14.51 12.85 29.85
C GLY A 292 14.00 12.59 31.26
N GLY A 293 14.90 12.34 32.20
CA GLY A 293 14.53 12.11 33.59
C GLY A 293 15.59 12.57 34.57
N ARG A 294 15.17 12.90 35.80
CA ARG A 294 16.07 13.37 36.86
C ARG A 294 17.07 12.31 37.32
N SER A 295 16.61 11.07 37.42
CA SER A 295 17.40 9.93 37.88
C SER A 295 17.79 8.98 36.74
N ALA A 296 16.92 8.82 35.75
CA ALA A 296 17.19 7.98 34.59
C ALA A 296 16.52 8.54 33.32
N ALA A 297 17.25 8.49 32.21
CA ALA A 297 16.76 8.80 30.89
C ALA A 297 17.04 7.58 30.01
N VAL A 298 15.99 7.03 29.40
CA VAL A 298 16.11 5.89 28.49
C VAL A 298 15.47 6.26 27.16
N SER A 299 16.22 6.04 26.08
CA SER A 299 15.66 6.12 24.74
C SER A 299 16.10 4.95 23.87
N GLY A 300 15.23 4.58 22.94
CA GLY A 300 15.48 3.52 21.97
C GLY A 300 14.65 3.73 20.72
N SER A 301 15.23 3.44 19.57
CA SER A 301 14.56 3.55 18.27
C SER A 301 15.00 2.39 17.40
N ILE A 302 14.03 1.68 16.83
CA ILE A 302 14.29 0.55 15.94
C ILE A 302 13.51 0.77 14.65
N ALA A 303 14.20 0.72 13.52
CA ALA A 303 13.59 0.71 12.19
C ALA A 303 13.93 -0.61 11.52
N VAL A 304 12.91 -1.32 11.04
CA VAL A 304 13.05 -2.58 10.29
C VAL A 304 12.33 -2.42 8.97
N VAL A 305 13.04 -2.74 7.88
CA VAL A 305 12.48 -2.75 6.53
C VAL A 305 12.76 -4.11 5.91
N VAL A 306 11.70 -4.78 5.47
CA VAL A 306 11.77 -6.06 4.76
C VAL A 306 11.19 -5.86 3.37
N ILE A 307 11.99 -6.09 2.33
CA ILE A 307 11.54 -6.03 0.94
C ILE A 307 11.77 -7.40 0.31
N ASN A 308 10.70 -8.03 -0.14
CA ASN A 308 10.75 -9.27 -0.89
C ASN A 308 9.77 -9.18 -2.06
N ASN A 309 10.31 -8.86 -3.23
CA ASN A 309 9.55 -8.67 -4.45
C ASN A 309 9.96 -9.70 -5.50
N GLU A 310 8.97 -10.38 -6.06
CA GLU A 310 9.10 -11.23 -7.24
C GLU A 310 8.73 -10.40 -8.47
N VAL A 311 9.69 -10.13 -9.36
CA VAL A 311 9.47 -9.35 -10.58
C VAL A 311 9.85 -10.22 -11.78
N GLU A 312 8.89 -10.43 -12.69
CA GLU A 312 9.07 -11.34 -13.82
C GLU A 312 8.45 -10.75 -15.10
N ALA A 313 9.27 -10.62 -16.13
CA ALA A 313 8.83 -10.38 -17.50
C ALA A 313 9.12 -11.65 -18.30
N LYS A 314 8.10 -12.24 -18.94
CA LYS A 314 8.25 -13.52 -19.66
C LYS A 314 7.48 -13.54 -20.97
N ILE A 315 8.13 -14.01 -22.04
CA ILE A 315 7.44 -14.50 -23.23
C ILE A 315 7.32 -16.02 -23.07
N GLY A 316 6.09 -16.53 -23.11
CA GLY A 316 5.79 -17.94 -22.88
C GLY A 316 6.38 -18.86 -23.95
N ASN A 317 6.56 -20.13 -23.58
CA ASN A 317 6.98 -21.18 -24.50
C ASN A 317 6.00 -21.28 -25.69
N TYR A 318 6.51 -21.69 -26.85
CA TYR A 318 5.75 -21.79 -28.11
C TYR A 318 5.20 -20.48 -28.69
N ALA A 319 5.32 -19.34 -27.99
CA ALA A 319 4.91 -18.06 -28.55
C ALA A 319 5.72 -17.73 -29.82
N LYS A 320 5.03 -17.33 -30.88
CA LYS A 320 5.61 -16.86 -32.13
C LYS A 320 5.49 -15.34 -32.19
N VAL A 321 6.63 -14.66 -32.28
CA VAL A 321 6.72 -13.20 -32.37
C VAL A 321 7.38 -12.84 -33.69
N GLY A 322 6.75 -12.01 -34.52
CA GLY A 322 7.31 -11.61 -35.81
C GLY A 322 6.76 -10.28 -36.34
N SER A 323 7.45 -9.74 -37.33
CA SER A 323 6.96 -8.71 -38.26
C SER A 323 6.42 -9.39 -39.52
N GLU A 324 5.60 -8.70 -40.33
CA GLU A 324 5.11 -9.19 -41.63
C GLU A 324 6.31 -9.42 -42.59
N ASN A 325 6.98 -10.56 -42.41
CA ASN A 325 7.95 -11.26 -43.28
C ASN A 325 8.88 -12.22 -42.52
N SER A 326 8.81 -12.32 -41.20
CA SER A 326 9.64 -13.28 -40.44
C SER A 326 8.83 -14.50 -40.02
N VAL A 327 8.50 -15.36 -40.99
CA VAL A 327 8.19 -16.76 -40.70
C VAL A 327 9.54 -17.48 -40.63
N VAL A 328 10.08 -17.65 -39.42
CA VAL A 328 11.10 -18.68 -39.21
C VAL A 328 10.35 -19.95 -38.80
N MET A 329 10.38 -20.93 -39.71
CA MET A 329 9.90 -22.31 -39.49
C MET A 329 10.62 -22.98 -38.33
#